data_AF-A0A1T2KYT5-F1
#
_entry.id   AF-A0A1T2KYT5-F1
#
_cell.length_a   1.000
_cell.length_b   1.000
_cell.length_c   1.000
_cell.angle_alpha   90.00
_cell.angle_beta   90.00
_cell.angle_gamma   90.00
#
_symmetry.space_group_name_H-M   'P 1'
#
loop_
_entity.id
_entity.type
_entity.pdbx_description
1 polymer ?
#
loop_
_entity_poly.entity_id
_entity_poly.type
_entity_poly.pdbx_seq_one_letter_code
_entity_poly.pdbx_strand_id
1 'polypeptide(L)'
;MPGREREKLVIQRDGFVLNPHLWQEQFYEYDYIGAPWPPHIELKDSLGRCVRVGNGGFSLRSKKLLTLPSELSLPFEEKDGLLNEDVLLCASFKTTLEQHGVRFAPVDVARWFSHEQEVKEIEAIKPFGFHDYFGENKFFPRFPPVMTNPLVHLDYLDEFDFDGLIKNDTELTKTQLEEIFSIITIQQNHLVTERNQLETERDQLLAERDLILNSNSWKLARIIASMKFWAR
;
A
#
# COMPACT_ATOMS: atom_id res chain seq x y z
N MET A 1 -12.72 11.04 22.24
CA MET A 1 -13.57 12.11 21.71
C MET A 1 -14.85 11.49 21.16
N PRO A 2 -16.01 11.65 21.82
CA PRO A 2 -17.27 11.05 21.35
C PRO A 2 -17.88 11.94 20.26
N GLY A 3 -18.08 11.39 19.05
CA GLY A 3 -18.84 12.04 17.99
C GLY A 3 -18.22 12.07 16.58
N ARG A 4 -16.94 11.70 16.40
CA ARG A 4 -16.36 11.60 15.04
C ARG A 4 -16.95 10.39 14.32
N GLU A 5 -17.62 10.62 13.19
CA GLU A 5 -18.02 9.54 12.28
C GLU A 5 -16.77 8.82 11.80
N ARG A 6 -16.76 7.49 11.89
CA ARG A 6 -15.58 6.65 11.62
C ARG A 6 -14.94 6.96 10.27
N GLU A 7 -13.79 7.63 10.30
CA GLU A 7 -12.90 7.82 9.15
C GLU A 7 -12.15 6.51 8.85
N LYS A 8 -11.94 6.23 7.57
CA LYS A 8 -11.23 5.04 7.11
C LYS A 8 -9.96 5.46 6.40
N LEU A 9 -8.83 4.94 6.86
CA LEU A 9 -7.59 4.94 6.09
C LEU A 9 -7.68 3.81 5.07
N VAL A 10 -7.67 4.17 3.79
CA VAL A 10 -7.64 3.25 2.65
C VAL A 10 -6.20 3.11 2.19
N ILE A 11 -5.75 1.86 2.11
CA ILE A 11 -4.40 1.49 1.69
C ILE A 11 -4.54 0.37 0.67
N GLN A 12 -4.06 0.59 -0.56
CA GLN A 12 -3.95 -0.42 -1.61
C GLN A 12 -2.60 -1.15 -1.50
N ARG A 13 -2.39 -2.15 -2.36
CA ARG A 13 -1.27 -3.11 -2.23
C ARG A 13 0.11 -2.45 -2.25
N ASP A 14 0.23 -1.34 -2.93
CA ASP A 14 1.41 -0.52 -3.19
C ASP A 14 1.37 0.82 -2.46
N GLY A 15 0.57 0.91 -1.39
CA GLY A 15 0.59 2.04 -0.45
C GLY A 15 0.98 1.61 0.96
N PHE A 16 1.71 2.47 1.68
CA PHE A 16 2.19 2.17 3.04
C PHE A 16 2.25 3.40 3.93
N VAL A 17 2.08 3.18 5.24
CA VAL A 17 2.41 4.17 6.27
C VAL A 17 3.94 4.18 6.45
N LEU A 18 4.58 5.32 6.24
CA LEU A 18 6.03 5.48 6.36
C LEU A 18 6.42 6.09 7.71
N ASN A 19 5.76 7.19 8.05
CA ASN A 19 6.10 8.00 9.20
C ASN A 19 4.87 8.15 10.10
N PRO A 20 4.50 7.11 10.87
CA PRO A 20 3.27 7.11 11.65
C PRO A 20 3.19 8.26 12.67
N HIS A 21 4.35 8.73 13.14
CA HIS A 21 4.49 9.86 14.05
C HIS A 21 4.20 11.23 13.41
N LEU A 22 4.11 11.31 12.07
CA LEU A 22 3.74 12.52 11.33
C LEU A 22 2.24 12.65 11.09
N TRP A 23 1.42 11.78 11.70
CA TRP A 23 -0.03 11.97 11.69
C TRP A 23 -0.42 13.31 12.32
N GLN A 24 -1.34 14.03 11.69
CA GLN A 24 -1.79 15.34 12.16
C GLN A 24 -3.29 15.31 12.40
N GLU A 25 -3.74 15.85 13.54
CA GLU A 25 -5.17 15.90 13.88
C GLU A 25 -5.99 16.69 12.85
N GLN A 26 -5.38 17.67 12.16
CA GLN A 26 -6.05 18.44 11.11
C GLN A 26 -6.51 17.58 9.92
N PHE A 27 -5.98 16.36 9.75
CA PHE A 27 -6.44 15.44 8.71
C PHE A 27 -7.91 15.06 8.91
N TYR A 28 -8.41 15.09 10.14
CA TYR A 28 -9.82 14.83 10.45
C TYR A 28 -10.77 15.98 10.09
N GLU A 29 -10.26 17.13 9.63
CA GLU A 29 -11.11 18.25 9.19
C GLU A 29 -11.66 18.06 7.78
N TYR A 30 -11.21 17.04 7.06
CA TYR A 30 -11.55 16.79 5.67
C TYR A 30 -12.17 15.40 5.49
N ASP A 31 -13.12 15.32 4.57
CA ASP A 31 -13.80 14.09 4.19
C ASP A 31 -12.96 13.23 3.23
N TYR A 32 -12.05 13.86 2.48
CA TYR A 32 -11.08 13.18 1.61
C TYR A 32 -9.70 13.83 1.72
N ILE A 33 -8.67 13.03 1.96
CA ILE A 33 -7.26 13.40 1.82
C ILE A 33 -6.52 12.26 1.11
N GLY A 34 -5.71 12.60 0.12
CA GLY A 34 -4.69 11.71 -0.43
C GLY A 34 -3.48 12.52 -0.84
N ALA A 35 -2.87 12.23 -1.99
CA ALA A 35 -1.62 12.85 -2.43
C ALA A 35 -1.88 14.07 -3.34
N PRO A 36 -0.99 15.08 -3.31
CA PRO A 36 -0.95 16.10 -4.35
C PRO A 36 -0.66 15.49 -5.72
N TRP A 37 -1.48 15.83 -6.71
CA TRP A 37 -1.25 15.48 -8.11
C TRP A 37 -0.50 16.59 -8.85
N PRO A 38 0.34 16.28 -9.84
CA PRO A 38 0.98 17.31 -10.66
C PRO A 38 -0.02 18.17 -11.44
N PRO A 39 0.27 19.47 -11.63
CA PRO A 39 -0.64 20.37 -12.35
C PRO A 39 -0.81 19.99 -13.83
N HIS A 40 0.13 19.25 -14.42
CA HIS A 40 0.10 18.84 -15.82
C HIS A 40 -0.84 17.64 -16.10
N ILE A 41 -1.39 17.00 -15.07
CA ILE A 41 -2.42 15.96 -15.27
C ILE A 41 -3.71 16.58 -15.84
N GLU A 42 -3.90 17.90 -15.71
CA GLU A 42 -5.01 18.68 -16.26
C GLU A 42 -6.42 18.11 -15.96
N LEU A 43 -6.55 17.30 -14.90
CA LEU A 43 -7.82 16.75 -14.49
C LEU A 43 -8.71 17.87 -13.96
N LYS A 44 -9.90 18.00 -14.53
CA LYS A 44 -10.87 19.05 -14.19
C LYS A 44 -12.13 18.48 -13.59
N ASP A 45 -12.64 19.19 -12.59
CA ASP A 45 -13.99 18.94 -12.10
C ASP A 45 -15.06 19.52 -13.05
N SER A 46 -16.33 19.34 -12.70
CA SER A 46 -17.46 19.83 -13.50
C SER A 46 -17.54 21.36 -13.64
N LEU A 47 -16.78 22.12 -12.83
CA LEU A 47 -16.68 23.58 -12.93
C LEU A 47 -15.42 24.02 -13.70
N GLY A 48 -14.64 23.08 -14.23
CA GLY A 48 -13.40 23.37 -14.94
C GLY A 48 -12.22 23.72 -14.02
N ARG A 49 -12.36 23.53 -12.70
CA ARG A 49 -11.27 23.75 -11.74
C ARG A 49 -10.29 22.59 -11.83
N CYS A 50 -8.99 22.91 -11.85
CA CYS A 50 -7.95 21.90 -11.82
C CYS A 50 -7.96 21.17 -10.47
N VAL A 51 -8.09 19.85 -10.52
CA VAL A 51 -8.05 18.96 -9.37
C VAL A 51 -6.60 18.60 -9.10
N ARG A 52 -6.14 18.91 -7.89
CA ARG A 52 -4.73 18.78 -7.48
C ARG A 52 -4.52 17.81 -6.31
N VAL A 53 -5.58 17.15 -5.83
CA VAL A 53 -5.50 16.15 -4.76
C VAL A 53 -6.38 14.97 -5.15
N GLY A 54 -5.82 13.77 -5.10
CA GLY A 54 -6.46 12.49 -5.36
C GLY A 54 -5.71 11.41 -4.59
N ASN A 55 -5.44 10.26 -5.21
CA ASN A 55 -4.72 9.12 -4.66
C ASN A 55 -5.61 8.08 -3.96
N GLY A 56 -6.29 7.27 -4.77
CA GLY A 56 -7.17 6.21 -4.32
C GLY A 56 -6.47 5.16 -3.46
N GLY A 57 -5.19 4.92 -3.72
CA GLY A 57 -4.44 3.86 -3.06
C GLY A 57 -3.78 4.20 -1.73
N PHE A 58 -3.72 5.47 -1.35
CA PHE A 58 -3.44 5.87 0.03
C PHE A 58 -4.22 7.13 0.40
N SER A 59 -5.40 6.94 0.99
CA SER A 59 -6.31 8.06 1.29
C SER A 59 -7.05 7.91 2.61
N LEU A 60 -7.32 9.03 3.28
CA LEU A 60 -8.24 9.12 4.40
C LEU A 60 -9.63 9.53 3.89
N ARG A 61 -10.66 8.77 4.27
CA ARG A 61 -12.02 8.96 3.77
C ARG A 61 -13.05 8.93 4.90
N SER A 62 -13.92 9.93 4.96
CA SER A 62 -15.02 9.92 5.92
C SER A 62 -16.12 8.95 5.49
N LYS A 63 -16.94 8.52 6.46
CA LYS A 63 -18.14 7.75 6.16
C LYS A 63 -19.08 8.50 5.21
N LYS A 64 -19.26 9.80 5.41
CA LYS A 64 -20.07 10.68 4.56
C LYS A 64 -19.63 10.61 3.09
N LEU A 65 -18.34 10.75 2.81
CA LEU A 65 -17.82 10.63 1.45
C LEU A 65 -18.15 9.26 0.83
N LEU A 66 -18.03 8.19 1.63
CA LEU A 66 -18.21 6.82 1.15
C LEU A 66 -19.67 6.43 0.87
N THR A 67 -20.65 7.11 1.48
CA THR A 67 -22.07 6.78 1.28
C THR A 67 -22.77 7.69 0.26
N LEU A 68 -22.37 8.97 0.19
CA LEU A 68 -23.01 9.96 -0.67
C LEU A 68 -23.11 9.57 -2.15
N PRO A 69 -22.08 9.00 -2.82
CA PRO A 69 -22.20 8.60 -4.21
C PRO A 69 -23.36 7.64 -4.46
N SER A 70 -23.57 6.66 -3.58
CA SER A 70 -24.68 5.72 -3.67
C SER A 70 -26.03 6.39 -3.34
N GLU A 71 -26.07 7.23 -2.31
CA GLU A 71 -27.29 7.96 -1.92
C GLU A 71 -27.79 8.90 -3.04
N LEU A 72 -26.86 9.51 -3.77
CA LEU A 72 -27.14 10.40 -4.90
C LEU A 72 -27.30 9.67 -6.24
N SER A 73 -27.21 8.34 -6.25
CA SER A 73 -27.22 7.52 -7.48
C SER A 73 -26.21 7.98 -8.53
N LEU A 74 -24.99 8.36 -8.10
CA LEU A 74 -23.94 8.79 -9.02
C LEU A 74 -23.43 7.59 -9.84
N PRO A 75 -23.26 7.73 -11.17
CA PRO A 75 -22.93 6.61 -12.04
C PRO A 75 -21.47 6.17 -11.88
N PHE A 76 -21.20 4.89 -11.71
CA PHE A 76 -19.83 4.36 -11.78
C PHE A 76 -19.44 4.11 -13.23
N GLU A 77 -19.09 5.18 -13.94
CA GLU A 77 -18.80 5.17 -15.37
C GLU A 77 -17.39 5.71 -15.66
N GLU A 78 -16.80 5.22 -16.73
CA GLU A 78 -15.48 5.67 -17.18
C GLU A 78 -15.55 7.12 -17.67
N LYS A 79 -14.59 7.94 -17.25
CA LYS A 79 -14.47 9.32 -17.72
C LYS A 79 -13.10 9.53 -18.34
N ASP A 80 -13.07 10.01 -19.58
CA ASP A 80 -11.83 10.32 -20.31
C ASP A 80 -10.83 9.14 -20.38
N GLY A 81 -11.33 7.90 -20.44
CA GLY A 81 -10.47 6.71 -20.46
C GLY A 81 -10.07 6.18 -19.08
N LEU A 82 -10.54 6.81 -18.00
CA LEU A 82 -10.15 6.52 -16.62
C LEU A 82 -11.36 6.05 -15.81
N LEU A 83 -11.25 4.85 -15.24
CA LEU A 83 -12.24 4.26 -14.32
C LEU A 83 -11.72 4.24 -12.87
N ASN A 84 -10.74 5.08 -12.56
CA ASN A 84 -10.17 5.15 -11.22
C ASN A 84 -11.17 5.82 -10.27
N GLU A 85 -11.44 5.17 -9.15
CA GLU A 85 -12.47 5.60 -8.21
C GLU A 85 -12.17 6.97 -7.57
N ASP A 86 -10.90 7.29 -7.35
CA ASP A 86 -10.46 8.60 -6.86
C ASP A 86 -10.63 9.70 -7.89
N VAL A 87 -10.45 9.41 -9.18
CA VAL A 87 -10.78 10.34 -10.29
C VAL A 87 -12.28 10.64 -10.28
N LEU A 88 -13.12 9.62 -10.07
CA LEU A 88 -14.56 9.81 -9.96
C LEU A 88 -14.92 10.70 -8.76
N LEU A 89 -14.40 10.40 -7.57
CA LEU A 89 -14.70 11.19 -6.37
C LEU A 89 -14.12 12.61 -6.44
N CYS A 90 -12.84 12.73 -6.77
CA CYS A 90 -12.07 13.97 -6.63
C CYS A 90 -12.19 14.90 -7.83
N ALA A 91 -12.68 14.41 -8.98
CA ALA A 91 -12.94 15.24 -10.15
C ALA A 91 -14.39 15.16 -10.63
N SER A 92 -14.87 13.99 -11.05
CA SER A 92 -16.21 13.88 -11.66
C SER A 92 -17.33 14.32 -10.72
N PHE A 93 -17.26 13.88 -9.46
CA PHE A 93 -18.28 14.13 -8.45
C PHE A 93 -17.92 15.25 -7.48
N LYS A 94 -16.71 15.81 -7.59
CA LYS A 94 -16.18 16.78 -6.62
C LYS A 94 -17.17 17.89 -6.30
N THR A 95 -17.65 18.59 -7.33
CA THR A 95 -18.59 19.72 -7.18
C THR A 95 -19.89 19.27 -6.51
N THR A 96 -20.46 18.14 -6.95
CA THR A 96 -21.70 17.60 -6.39
C THR A 96 -21.51 17.23 -4.93
N LEU A 97 -20.40 16.57 -4.58
CA LEU A 97 -20.07 16.18 -3.21
C LEU A 97 -19.83 17.41 -2.32
N GLU A 98 -19.11 18.43 -2.81
CA GLU A 98 -18.92 19.71 -2.12
C GLU A 98 -20.24 20.43 -1.84
N GLN A 99 -21.19 20.40 -2.78
CA GLN A 99 -22.55 20.94 -2.57
C GLN A 99 -23.33 20.20 -1.47
N HIS A 100 -23.00 18.92 -1.23
CA HIS A 100 -23.53 18.12 -0.12
C HIS A 100 -22.64 18.20 1.15
N GLY A 101 -21.72 19.17 1.17
CA GLY A 101 -20.88 19.51 2.32
C GLY A 101 -19.70 18.57 2.54
N VAL A 102 -19.26 17.83 1.52
CA VAL A 102 -17.98 17.10 1.56
C VAL A 102 -16.83 18.10 1.46
N ARG A 103 -15.82 17.95 2.31
CA ARG A 103 -14.60 18.76 2.31
C ARG A 103 -13.42 17.95 1.78
N PHE A 104 -12.90 18.32 0.63
CA PHE A 104 -11.63 17.76 0.12
C PHE A 104 -10.45 18.56 0.68
N ALA A 105 -9.38 17.89 1.10
CA ALA A 105 -8.17 18.57 1.55
C ALA A 105 -7.53 19.40 0.41
N PRO A 106 -7.03 20.61 0.72
CA PRO A 106 -6.19 21.35 -0.19
C PRO A 106 -4.78 20.73 -0.26
N VAL A 107 -4.03 21.09 -1.31
CA VAL A 107 -2.64 20.65 -1.51
C VAL A 107 -1.76 20.93 -0.29
N ASP A 108 -1.96 22.08 0.37
CA ASP A 108 -1.18 22.50 1.54
C ASP A 108 -1.30 21.55 2.74
N VAL A 109 -2.41 20.81 2.83
CA VAL A 109 -2.63 19.75 3.83
C VAL A 109 -2.19 18.41 3.27
N ALA A 110 -2.59 18.08 2.04
CA ALA A 110 -2.29 16.82 1.38
C ALA A 110 -0.78 16.51 1.31
N ARG A 111 0.07 17.52 1.11
CA ARG A 111 1.54 17.38 1.06
C ARG A 111 2.16 16.75 2.32
N TRP A 112 1.49 16.82 3.46
CA TRP A 112 1.93 16.19 4.71
C TRP A 112 1.35 14.78 4.90
N PHE A 113 0.29 14.45 4.17
CA PHE A 113 -0.44 13.20 4.34
C PHE A 113 0.18 12.07 3.50
N SER A 114 0.17 12.20 2.17
CA SER A 114 0.75 11.19 1.30
C SER A 114 1.41 11.75 0.06
N HIS A 115 2.40 11.02 -0.45
CA HIS A 115 3.09 11.30 -1.72
C HIS A 115 2.85 10.16 -2.71
N GLU A 116 2.67 10.50 -3.98
CA GLU A 116 2.48 9.52 -5.07
C GLU A 116 3.38 9.86 -6.26
N GLN A 117 3.35 11.11 -6.71
CA GLN A 117 4.22 11.62 -7.77
C GLN A 117 4.99 12.85 -7.28
N GLU A 118 6.13 13.11 -7.90
CA GLU A 118 6.94 14.30 -7.60
C GLU A 118 6.19 15.58 -8.01
N VAL A 119 5.98 16.46 -7.03
CA VAL A 119 5.46 17.81 -7.23
C VAL A 119 6.26 18.80 -6.40
N LYS A 120 6.26 20.08 -6.81
CA LYS A 120 7.02 21.11 -6.11
C LYS A 120 6.55 21.30 -4.66
N GLU A 121 5.27 21.09 -4.39
CA GLU A 121 4.66 21.32 -3.08
C GLU A 121 5.09 20.30 -2.02
N ILE A 122 5.70 19.18 -2.42
CA ILE A 122 6.18 18.12 -1.53
C ILE A 122 7.70 18.10 -1.36
N GLU A 123 8.43 18.99 -2.04
CA GLU A 123 9.89 19.05 -1.98
C GLU A 123 10.38 19.23 -0.54
N ALA A 124 11.33 18.38 -0.12
CA ALA A 124 11.89 18.34 1.24
C ALA A 124 10.88 18.11 2.37
N ILE A 125 9.71 17.55 2.07
CA ILE A 125 8.70 17.15 3.05
C ILE A 125 8.72 15.62 3.22
N LYS A 126 8.57 15.13 4.45
CA LYS A 126 8.31 13.70 4.70
C LYS A 126 6.81 13.50 4.91
N PRO A 127 6.15 12.59 4.18
CA PRO A 127 4.72 12.34 4.33
C PRO A 127 4.45 11.33 5.45
N PHE A 128 3.21 11.29 5.94
CA PHE A 128 2.74 10.21 6.81
C PHE A 128 2.77 8.84 6.09
N GLY A 129 2.37 8.78 4.81
CA GLY A 129 2.44 7.58 3.99
C GLY A 129 2.63 7.86 2.51
N PHE A 130 2.46 6.84 1.67
CA PHE A 130 2.63 6.98 0.22
C PHE A 130 1.81 5.95 -0.55
N HIS A 131 1.73 6.13 -1.86
CA HIS A 131 1.19 5.18 -2.82
C HIS A 131 2.05 5.17 -4.09
N ASP A 132 2.18 4.00 -4.71
CA ASP A 132 2.97 3.76 -5.92
C ASP A 132 4.47 4.06 -5.76
N TYR A 133 5.30 3.59 -6.68
CA TYR A 133 6.76 3.59 -6.60
C TYR A 133 7.41 4.63 -7.52
N PHE A 134 6.74 5.76 -7.77
CA PHE A 134 7.33 6.88 -8.51
C PHE A 134 8.27 7.73 -7.65
N GLY A 135 9.18 8.47 -8.29
CA GLY A 135 10.06 9.43 -7.61
C GLY A 135 10.91 8.80 -6.51
N GLU A 136 10.92 9.40 -5.32
CA GLU A 136 11.60 8.88 -4.13
C GLU A 136 11.01 7.55 -3.64
N ASN A 137 9.74 7.24 -3.96
CA ASN A 137 9.11 6.01 -3.52
C ASN A 137 9.70 4.75 -4.18
N LYS A 138 10.44 4.90 -5.29
CA LYS A 138 11.06 3.78 -6.03
C LYS A 138 12.04 2.94 -5.21
N PHE A 139 12.56 3.50 -4.12
CA PHE A 139 13.51 2.83 -3.23
C PHE A 139 12.84 2.04 -2.10
N PHE A 140 11.51 2.14 -1.94
CA PHE A 140 10.80 1.36 -0.94
C PHE A 140 10.60 -0.10 -1.38
N PRO A 141 10.56 -1.05 -0.43
CA PRO A 141 10.33 -2.46 -0.73
C PRO A 141 9.04 -2.68 -1.51
N ARG A 142 9.13 -3.41 -2.62
CA ARG A 142 7.96 -3.88 -3.37
C ARG A 142 7.51 -5.22 -2.81
N PHE A 143 6.30 -5.29 -2.28
CA PHE A 143 5.73 -6.55 -1.83
C PHE A 143 5.09 -7.28 -3.02
N PRO A 144 5.55 -8.50 -3.36
CA PRO A 144 4.99 -9.24 -4.46
C PRO A 144 3.52 -9.63 -4.18
N PRO A 145 2.75 -9.98 -5.23
CA PRO A 145 1.39 -10.43 -5.02
C PRO A 145 1.44 -11.72 -4.21
N VAL A 146 0.54 -11.90 -3.24
CA VAL A 146 0.46 -13.11 -2.38
C VAL A 146 0.34 -14.42 -3.20
N MET A 147 0.05 -14.32 -4.50
CA MET A 147 -0.03 -15.45 -5.45
C MET A 147 1.25 -15.77 -6.23
N THR A 148 2.37 -15.09 -6.01
CA THR A 148 3.65 -15.51 -6.62
C THR A 148 4.34 -16.51 -5.71
N ASN A 149 4.68 -17.67 -6.26
CA ASN A 149 5.50 -18.70 -5.65
C ASN A 149 6.68 -18.07 -4.87
N PRO A 150 6.95 -18.45 -3.61
CA PRO A 150 8.01 -17.86 -2.78
C PRO A 150 9.41 -17.86 -3.42
N LEU A 151 9.62 -18.66 -4.48
CA LEU A 151 10.86 -18.68 -5.25
C LEU A 151 11.03 -17.52 -6.26
N VAL A 152 9.96 -16.77 -6.59
CA VAL A 152 10.01 -15.62 -7.53
C VAL A 152 10.55 -14.36 -6.83
N HIS A 153 10.70 -14.39 -5.50
CA HIS A 153 11.14 -13.25 -4.70
C HIS A 153 12.60 -12.84 -4.94
N LEU A 154 13.41 -13.74 -5.53
CA LEU A 154 14.80 -13.48 -5.90
C LEU A 154 14.94 -12.71 -7.22
N ASP A 155 14.04 -12.91 -8.17
CA ASP A 155 14.13 -12.27 -9.50
C ASP A 155 13.84 -10.75 -9.44
N TYR A 156 13.14 -10.27 -8.40
CA TYR A 156 12.87 -8.85 -8.16
C TYR A 156 13.98 -8.13 -7.37
N LEU A 157 14.95 -8.87 -6.82
CA LEU A 157 16.12 -8.28 -6.15
C LEU A 157 17.20 -7.84 -7.16
N ASP A 158 17.13 -8.31 -8.40
CA ASP A 158 18.06 -7.98 -9.48
C ASP A 158 17.84 -6.57 -10.08
N GLU A 159 16.82 -5.81 -9.64
CA GLU A 159 16.55 -4.45 -10.14
C GLU A 159 17.37 -3.33 -9.47
N PHE A 160 18.16 -3.63 -8.41
CA PHE A 160 19.12 -2.64 -7.91
C PHE A 160 20.42 -2.76 -8.70
N ASP A 161 20.60 -1.87 -9.68
CA ASP A 161 21.81 -1.78 -10.52
C ASP A 161 23.03 -1.31 -9.71
N PHE A 162 23.54 -2.19 -8.85
CA PHE A 162 24.81 -2.02 -8.14
C PHE A 162 25.95 -1.74 -9.13
N ASP A 163 25.88 -2.36 -10.30
CA ASP A 163 26.87 -2.25 -11.36
C ASP A 163 26.92 -0.83 -11.94
N GLY A 164 25.78 -0.18 -12.14
CA GLY A 164 25.66 1.21 -12.59
C GLY A 164 26.10 2.24 -11.54
N LEU A 165 25.93 1.94 -10.26
CA LEU A 165 26.40 2.77 -9.15
C LEU A 165 27.93 2.69 -8.99
N ILE A 166 28.51 1.51 -9.20
CA ILE A 166 29.96 1.27 -9.08
C ILE A 166 30.73 1.73 -10.33
N LYS A 167 30.14 1.60 -11.53
CA LYS A 167 30.83 1.93 -12.80
C LYS A 167 30.91 3.43 -13.11
N ASN A 168 30.04 4.26 -12.52
CA ASN A 168 29.96 5.69 -12.86
C ASN A 168 30.61 6.64 -11.85
N ASP A 169 31.04 6.18 -10.67
CA ASP A 169 31.61 7.05 -9.63
C ASP A 169 32.91 6.44 -9.09
N THR A 170 34.06 6.97 -9.50
CA THR A 170 35.38 6.44 -9.08
C THR A 170 35.72 6.77 -7.62
N GLU A 171 34.92 7.60 -6.93
CA GLU A 171 35.06 7.88 -5.49
C GLU A 171 33.69 8.10 -4.84
N LEU A 172 33.03 7.03 -4.38
CA LEU A 172 31.83 7.12 -3.55
C LEU A 172 32.12 7.95 -2.29
N THR A 173 31.34 9.01 -2.07
CA THR A 173 31.45 9.83 -0.86
C THR A 173 31.03 9.04 0.37
N LYS A 174 31.53 9.44 1.55
CA LYS A 174 31.16 8.83 2.84
C LYS A 174 29.64 8.80 3.06
N THR A 175 28.93 9.84 2.64
CA THR A 175 27.46 9.93 2.77
C THR A 175 26.74 8.92 1.88
N GLN A 176 27.16 8.76 0.62
CA GLN A 176 26.59 7.74 -0.28
C GLN A 176 26.84 6.32 0.26
N LEU A 177 28.01 6.06 0.85
CA LEU A 177 28.30 4.78 1.50
C LEU A 177 27.39 4.55 2.72
N GLU A 178 27.18 5.56 3.56
CA GLU A 178 26.29 5.47 4.72
C GLU A 178 24.83 5.20 4.32
N GLU A 179 24.36 5.80 3.21
CA GLU A 179 23.04 5.52 2.65
C GLU A 179 22.92 4.08 2.15
N ILE A 180 23.91 3.59 1.39
CA ILE A 180 23.95 2.20 0.91
C ILE A 180 23.96 1.23 2.10
N PHE A 181 24.79 1.48 3.12
CA PHE A 181 24.82 0.64 4.33
C PHE A 181 23.49 0.65 5.08
N SER A 182 22.83 1.80 5.17
CA SER A 182 21.49 1.90 5.79
C SER A 182 20.47 1.06 5.03
N ILE A 183 20.46 1.13 3.70
CA ILE A 183 19.55 0.36 2.84
C ILE A 183 19.80 -1.15 3.01
N ILE A 184 21.06 -1.59 2.92
CA ILE A 184 21.45 -2.99 3.11
C ILE A 184 21.01 -3.49 4.49
N THR A 185 21.19 -2.67 5.54
CA THR A 185 20.81 -3.02 6.91
C THR A 185 19.29 -3.21 7.04
N ILE A 186 18.51 -2.33 6.43
CA ILE A 186 17.04 -2.43 6.41
C ILE A 186 16.60 -3.71 5.69
N GLN A 187 17.20 -4.00 4.52
CA GLN A 187 16.92 -5.21 3.75
C GLN A 187 17.26 -6.48 4.52
N GLN A 188 18.42 -6.52 5.18
CA GLN A 188 18.81 -7.66 6.02
C GLN A 188 17.83 -7.88 7.17
N ASN A 189 17.42 -6.81 7.87
CA ASN A 189 16.45 -6.93 8.96
C ASN A 189 15.09 -7.43 8.48
N HIS A 190 14.66 -7.01 7.28
CA HIS A 190 13.44 -7.51 6.66
C HIS A 190 13.54 -9.02 6.36
N LEU A 191 14.60 -9.47 5.68
CA LEU A 191 14.83 -10.88 5.37
C LEU A 191 14.91 -11.75 6.63
N VAL A 192 15.52 -11.26 7.70
CA VAL A 192 15.56 -11.94 8.99
C VAL A 192 14.16 -12.08 9.59
N THR A 193 13.34 -11.04 9.49
CA THR A 193 11.96 -11.05 10.00
C THR A 193 11.11 -12.06 9.24
N GLU A 194 11.19 -12.05 7.90
CA GLU A 194 10.47 -12.98 7.03
C GLU A 194 10.90 -14.43 7.28
N ARG A 195 12.21 -14.70 7.38
CA ARG A 195 12.71 -16.03 7.75
C ARG A 195 12.11 -16.52 9.06
N ASN A 196 12.09 -15.67 10.09
CA ASN A 196 11.55 -16.05 11.40
C ASN A 196 10.04 -16.34 11.35
N GLN A 197 9.30 -15.59 10.52
CA GLN A 197 7.88 -15.84 10.30
C GLN A 197 7.65 -17.19 9.60
N LEU A 198 8.41 -17.49 8.54
CA LEU A 198 8.34 -18.77 7.83
C LEU A 198 8.72 -19.95 8.72
N GLU A 199 9.70 -19.78 9.61
CA GLU A 199 10.04 -20.80 10.61
C GLU A 199 8.86 -21.06 11.57
N THR A 200 8.16 -20.01 11.98
CA THR A 200 6.97 -20.12 12.84
C THR A 200 5.83 -20.86 12.14
N GLU A 201 5.54 -20.51 10.88
CA GLU A 201 4.51 -21.17 10.07
C GLU A 201 4.86 -22.64 9.81
N ARG A 202 6.12 -22.94 9.48
CA ARG A 202 6.62 -24.32 9.34
C ARG A 202 6.35 -25.12 10.61
N ASP A 203 6.68 -24.57 11.78
CA ASP A 203 6.53 -25.28 13.05
C ASP A 203 5.06 -25.52 13.41
N GLN A 204 4.16 -24.58 13.07
CA GLN A 204 2.72 -24.78 13.19
C GLN A 204 2.22 -25.92 12.28
N LEU A 205 2.63 -25.94 11.01
CA LEU A 205 2.26 -27.00 10.07
C LEU A 205 2.78 -28.37 10.51
N LEU A 206 3.99 -28.43 11.07
CA LEU A 206 4.53 -29.67 11.64
C LEU A 206 3.70 -30.15 12.82
N ALA A 207 3.28 -29.25 13.71
CA ALA A 207 2.42 -29.58 14.85
C ALA A 207 1.04 -30.07 14.40
N GLU A 208 0.42 -29.42 13.40
CA GLU A 208 -0.85 -29.86 12.81
C GLU A 208 -0.74 -31.23 12.15
N ARG A 209 0.32 -31.45 11.35
CA ARG A 209 0.63 -32.75 10.75
C ARG A 209 0.71 -33.83 11.82
N ASP A 210 1.44 -33.59 12.91
CA ASP A 210 1.63 -34.57 13.98
C ASP A 210 0.32 -34.85 14.72
N LEU A 211 -0.54 -33.84 14.93
CA LEU A 211 -1.89 -34.02 15.46
C LEU A 211 -2.76 -34.89 14.55
N ILE A 212 -2.71 -34.69 13.23
CA ILE A 212 -3.46 -35.49 12.25
C ILE A 212 -2.97 -36.93 12.23
N LEU A 213 -1.66 -37.16 12.25
CA LEU A 213 -1.06 -38.49 12.29
C LEU A 213 -1.42 -39.22 13.60
N ASN A 214 -1.37 -38.53 14.73
CA ASN A 214 -1.68 -39.11 16.04
C ASN A 214 -3.18 -39.40 16.22
N SER A 215 -4.06 -38.50 15.75
CA SER A 215 -5.52 -38.66 15.84
C SER A 215 -6.08 -39.74 14.89
N ASN A 216 -5.42 -39.99 13.76
CA ASN A 216 -5.79 -41.02 12.80
C ASN A 216 -4.96 -42.32 12.92
N SER A 217 -4.06 -42.43 13.90
CA SER A 217 -3.15 -43.59 14.04
C SER A 217 -3.90 -44.92 14.14
N TRP A 218 -5.04 -44.95 14.83
CA TRP A 218 -5.88 -46.14 14.96
C TRP A 218 -6.66 -46.49 13.67
N LYS A 219 -7.03 -45.49 12.86
CA LYS A 219 -7.67 -45.70 11.54
C LYS A 219 -6.66 -46.24 10.54
N LEU A 220 -5.45 -45.67 10.51
CA LEU A 220 -4.32 -46.17 9.71
C LEU A 220 -3.93 -47.59 10.15
N ALA A 221 -3.87 -47.87 11.45
CA ALA A 221 -3.61 -49.21 11.97
C ALA A 221 -4.71 -50.22 11.57
N ARG A 222 -5.99 -49.83 11.59
CA ARG A 222 -7.09 -50.67 11.09
C ARG A 222 -6.98 -50.95 9.59
N ILE A 223 -6.68 -49.94 8.77
CA ILE A 223 -6.50 -50.12 7.32
C ILE A 223 -5.32 -51.07 7.04
N ILE A 224 -4.18 -50.88 7.71
CA ILE A 224 -3.00 -51.76 7.58
C ILE A 224 -3.31 -53.19 8.04
N ALA A 225 -4.05 -53.36 9.15
CA ALA A 225 -4.47 -54.68 9.62
C ALA A 225 -5.44 -55.37 8.64
N SER A 226 -6.39 -54.62 8.05
CA SER A 226 -7.31 -55.11 7.03
C SER A 226 -6.60 -55.50 5.72
N MET A 227 -5.57 -54.74 5.33
CA MET A 227 -4.74 -55.06 4.15
C MET A 227 -3.89 -56.32 4.38
N LYS A 228 -3.36 -56.53 5.59
CA LYS A 228 -2.64 -57.77 5.96
C LYS A 228 -3.55 -59.00 6.03
N PHE A 229 -4.83 -58.82 6.35
CA PHE A 229 -5.83 -59.89 6.35
C PHE A 229 -6.21 -60.35 4.93
N TRP A 230 -6.15 -59.45 3.95
CA TRP A 230 -6.38 -59.74 2.52
C TRP A 230 -5.15 -60.27 1.77
N ALA A 231 -3.98 -60.26 2.40
CA ALA A 231 -2.71 -60.72 1.82
C ALA A 231 -2.30 -62.13 2.29
N ARG A 232 -3.19 -62.88 2.95
CA ARG A 232 -3.09 -64.32 3.23
C ARG A 232 -4.08 -65.09 2.38
#